data_AF-A0A949GNV1-F1
#
_entry.id   AF-A0A949GNV1-F1
#
_cell.length_a   1.000
_cell.length_b   1.000
_cell.length_c   1.000
_cell.angle_alpha   90.00
_cell.angle_beta   90.00
_cell.angle_gamma   90.00
#
_symmetry.space_group_name_H-M   'P 1'
#
loop_
_entity.id
_entity.type
_entity.pdbx_description
1 polymer ?
#
loop_
_entity_poly.entity_id
_entity_poly.type
_entity_poly.pdbx_seq_one_letter_code
_entity_poly.pdbx_strand_id
1 'polypeptide(L)'
;MLRLIQRAVTGDRRLNRPDVVPMRRVFVRLQRALAEEVNSRGIALDTHIVPETLELSADVELLDLALINLVRNATEALGGEPRGRITLNAVQEG
;
A
#
# COMPACT_ATOMS: atom_id res chain seq x y z
N MET A 1 -18.44 9.19 0.31
CA MET A 1 -18.52 7.83 -0.29
C MET A 1 -17.53 6.91 0.43
N LEU A 2 -17.84 6.57 1.70
CA LEU A 2 -16.98 5.80 2.61
C LEU A 2 -17.56 4.37 2.75
N ARG A 3 -17.54 3.58 1.67
CA ARG A 3 -18.22 2.26 1.61
C ARG A 3 -17.30 1.06 1.37
N LEU A 4 -16.01 1.12 1.72
CA LEU A 4 -15.09 0.00 1.44
C LEU A 4 -14.41 -0.65 2.64
N ILE A 5 -14.47 -0.09 3.85
CA ILE A 5 -13.83 -0.72 5.03
C ILE A 5 -14.70 -1.84 5.63
N GLN A 6 -16.01 -1.89 5.36
CA GLN A 6 -16.92 -2.87 5.98
C GLN A 6 -17.05 -4.21 5.24
N ARG A 7 -16.49 -4.38 4.03
CA ARG A 7 -16.71 -5.60 3.23
C ARG A 7 -15.59 -6.63 3.24
N ALA A 8 -14.43 -6.35 3.86
CA ALA A 8 -13.27 -7.25 3.82
C ALA A 8 -12.95 -7.96 5.15
N VAL A 9 -13.80 -7.84 6.18
CA VAL A 9 -13.53 -8.47 7.51
C VAL A 9 -14.43 -9.67 7.80
N THR A 10 -15.33 -10.04 6.87
CA THR A 10 -16.32 -11.09 7.10
C THR A 10 -16.29 -12.10 5.96
N GLY A 11 -15.59 -13.22 6.17
CA GLY A 11 -15.71 -14.41 5.32
C GLY A 11 -14.36 -15.05 4.98
N ASP A 12 -14.07 -16.17 5.64
CA ASP A 12 -13.00 -17.13 5.35
C ASP A 12 -11.55 -16.69 5.63
N ARG A 13 -11.24 -16.40 6.91
CA ARG A 13 -9.86 -16.26 7.38
C ARG A 13 -9.21 -17.64 7.48
N ARG A 14 -8.64 -18.13 6.39
CA ARG A 14 -7.41 -18.91 6.51
C ARG A 14 -6.38 -17.96 7.12
N LEU A 15 -6.15 -18.08 8.42
CA LEU A 15 -5.13 -17.31 9.13
C LEU A 15 -3.78 -17.74 8.57
N ASN A 16 -3.29 -17.05 7.54
CA ASN A 16 -1.92 -17.21 7.12
C ASN A 16 -1.04 -16.80 8.30
N ARG A 17 -0.01 -17.61 8.56
CA ARG A 17 0.97 -17.28 9.58
C ARG A 17 1.72 -16.03 9.11
N PRO A 18 2.05 -15.09 10.01
CA PRO A 18 2.83 -13.93 9.63
C PRO A 18 4.20 -14.40 9.11
N ASP A 19 4.55 -13.91 7.93
CA ASP A 19 5.85 -14.13 7.32
C ASP A 19 6.73 -12.90 7.55
N VAL A 20 8.02 -13.14 7.78
CA VAL A 20 9.02 -12.07 7.76
C VAL A 20 9.26 -11.67 6.31
N VAL A 21 8.90 -10.43 5.96
CA VAL A 21 9.02 -9.90 4.61
C VAL A 21 9.84 -8.59 4.59
N PRO A 22 10.77 -8.43 3.65
CA PRO A 22 11.44 -7.15 3.43
C PRO A 22 10.47 -6.09 2.91
N MET A 23 10.44 -4.91 3.51
CA MET A 23 9.55 -3.82 3.10
C MET A 23 9.76 -3.40 1.66
N ARG A 24 10.99 -3.50 1.14
CA ARG A 24 11.31 -3.25 -0.26
C ARG A 24 10.48 -4.15 -1.19
N ARG A 25 10.25 -5.42 -0.83
CA ARG A 25 9.45 -6.35 -1.63
C ARG A 25 7.97 -5.98 -1.62
N VAL A 26 7.46 -5.53 -0.47
CA VAL A 26 6.07 -5.05 -0.34
C VAL A 26 5.85 -3.84 -1.25
N PHE A 27 6.69 -2.81 -1.13
CA PHE A 27 6.55 -1.58 -1.90
C PHE A 27 6.73 -1.79 -3.41
N VAL A 28 7.66 -2.65 -3.85
CA VAL A 28 7.80 -2.98 -5.28
C VAL A 28 6.54 -3.66 -5.84
N ARG A 29 5.92 -4.59 -5.10
CA ARG A 29 4.67 -5.23 -5.54
C ARG A 29 3.53 -4.22 -5.61
N LEU A 30 3.43 -3.34 -4.60
CA LEU A 30 2.43 -2.30 -4.55
C LEU A 30 2.54 -1.32 -5.73
N GLN A 31 3.75 -0.83 -6.01
CA GLN A 31 4.00 0.04 -7.17
C GLN A 31 3.61 -0.64 -8.48
N ARG A 32 3.95 -1.92 -8.67
CA ARG A 32 3.54 -2.67 -9.87
C ARG A 32 2.03 -2.82 -9.99
N ALA A 33 1.35 -3.13 -8.89
CA ALA A 33 -0.09 -3.32 -8.87
C ALA A 33 -0.88 -2.04 -9.18
N LEU A 34 -0.30 -0.87 -8.90
CA LEU A 34 -0.98 0.43 -9.01
C LEU A 34 -0.42 1.34 -10.10
N ALA A 35 0.63 0.90 -10.82
CA ALA A 35 1.34 1.74 -11.79
C ALA A 35 0.40 2.34 -12.83
N GLU A 36 -0.46 1.53 -13.46
CA GLU A 36 -1.41 2.01 -14.48
C GLU A 36 -2.42 3.00 -13.90
N GLU A 37 -3.00 2.68 -12.74
CA GLU A 37 -4.01 3.51 -12.08
C GLU A 37 -3.47 4.89 -11.67
N VAL A 38 -2.25 4.92 -11.13
CA VAL A 38 -1.58 6.14 -10.69
C VAL A 38 -1.07 6.96 -11.88
N ASN A 39 -0.45 6.31 -12.88
CA ASN A 39 0.10 6.98 -14.06
C ASN A 39 -1.00 7.58 -14.95
N SER A 40 -2.12 6.87 -15.15
CA SER A 40 -3.25 7.37 -15.97
C SER A 40 -3.89 8.64 -15.40
N ARG A 41 -3.69 8.91 -14.11
CA ARG A 41 -4.16 10.11 -13.40
C ARG A 41 -3.07 11.17 -13.23
N GLY A 42 -1.86 10.95 -13.76
CA GLY A 42 -0.73 11.87 -13.64
C GLY A 42 -0.23 12.07 -12.21
N ILE A 43 -0.44 11.07 -11.34
CA ILE A 43 -0.01 11.11 -9.94
C ILE A 43 1.38 10.47 -9.83
N ALA A 44 2.27 11.03 -9.00
CA ALA A 44 3.54 10.40 -8.64
C ALA A 44 3.37 9.55 -7.38
N LEU A 45 3.91 8.32 -7.39
CA LEU A 45 3.96 7.45 -6.20
C LEU A 45 5.42 7.19 -5.81
N ASP A 46 5.84 7.81 -4.71
CA ASP A 46 7.18 7.65 -4.16
C ASP A 46 7.17 6.72 -2.95
N THR A 47 8.26 5.98 -2.77
CA THR A 47 8.44 5.08 -1.63
C THR A 47 9.78 5.32 -0.96
N HIS A 48 9.78 5.38 0.37
CA HIS A 48 10.98 5.54 1.17
C HIS A 48 11.01 4.53 2.31
N ILE A 49 12.17 3.93 2.55
CA ILE A 49 12.35 2.87 3.55
C ILE A 49 13.62 3.16 4.33
N VAL A 50 13.52 3.24 5.66
CA VAL A 50 14.65 3.48 6.56
C VAL A 50 14.56 2.56 7.79
N PRO A 51 15.57 1.70 8.04
CA PRO A 51 16.70 1.38 7.16
C PRO A 51 16.26 0.61 5.91
N GLU A 52 17.06 0.61 4.83
CA GLU A 52 16.72 -0.16 3.61
C GLU A 52 16.55 -1.67 3.85
N THR A 53 17.14 -2.18 4.93
CA THR A 53 17.04 -3.57 5.40
C THR A 53 15.79 -3.84 6.26
N LEU A 54 14.84 -2.89 6.35
CA LEU A 54 13.66 -3.05 7.18
C LEU A 54 12.83 -4.25 6.75
N GLU A 55 12.58 -5.14 7.71
CA GLU A 55 11.69 -6.30 7.59
C GLU A 55 10.52 -6.15 8.55
N LEU A 56 9.38 -6.75 8.17
CA LEU A 56 8.19 -6.80 9.01
C LEU A 56 7.64 -8.22 9.02
N SER A 57 7.18 -8.65 10.19
CA SER A 57 6.41 -9.88 10.37
C SER A 57 4.93 -9.59 10.20
N ALA A 58 4.32 -10.03 9.09
CA ALA A 58 2.90 -9.80 8.83
C ALA A 58 2.29 -10.86 7.90
N ASP A 59 0.97 -10.93 7.89
CA ASP A 59 0.24 -11.57 6.79
C ASP A 59 0.38 -10.66 5.57
N VAL A 60 1.18 -11.13 4.62
CA VAL A 60 1.59 -10.34 3.45
C VAL A 60 0.42 -10.02 2.53
N GLU A 61 -0.56 -10.92 2.42
CA GLU A 61 -1.73 -10.73 1.56
C GLU A 61 -2.64 -9.64 2.16
N LEU A 62 -2.85 -9.67 3.48
CA LEU A 62 -3.61 -8.64 4.18
C LEU A 62 -2.90 -7.28 4.14
N LEU A 63 -1.57 -7.27 4.26
CA LEU A 63 -0.79 -6.03 4.13
C LEU A 63 -0.91 -5.44 2.73
N ASP A 64 -0.73 -6.25 1.68
CA ASP A 64 -0.86 -5.78 0.30
C ASP A 64 -2.28 -5.24 0.05
N LEU A 65 -3.32 -5.94 0.51
CA LEU A 65 -4.72 -5.48 0.39
C LEU A 65 -4.95 -4.13 1.10
N ALA A 66 -4.44 -4.00 2.33
CA ALA A 66 -4.58 -2.76 3.09
C ALA A 66 -3.87 -1.59 2.39
N LEU A 67 -2.62 -1.77 1.97
CA LEU A 67 -1.84 -0.73 1.30
C LEU A 67 -2.45 -0.35 -0.05
N ILE A 68 -2.92 -1.31 -0.85
CA ILE A 68 -3.63 -1.04 -2.11
C ILE A 68 -4.84 -0.16 -1.85
N ASN A 69 -5.66 -0.50 -0.86
CA ASN A 69 -6.86 0.27 -0.54
C ASN A 69 -6.50 1.69 -0.09
N LEU A 70 -5.45 1.86 0.71
CA LEU A 70 -5.01 3.19 1.16
C LEU A 70 -4.52 4.06 -0.01
N VAL A 71 -3.72 3.50 -0.91
CA VAL A 71 -3.22 4.25 -2.08
C VAL A 71 -4.37 4.61 -3.02
N ARG A 72 -5.34 3.71 -3.24
CA ARG A 72 -6.55 4.02 -4.02
C ARG A 72 -7.35 5.16 -3.42
N ASN A 73 -7.57 5.13 -2.10
CA ASN A 73 -8.26 6.22 -1.40
C ASN A 73 -7.51 7.55 -1.57
N ALA A 74 -6.17 7.54 -1.53
CA ALA A 74 -5.37 8.73 -1.77
C ALA A 74 -5.47 9.20 -3.23
N THR A 75 -5.42 8.29 -4.19
CA THR A 75 -5.60 8.56 -5.63
C THR A 75 -6.95 9.19 -5.93
N GLU A 76 -8.02 8.72 -5.28
CA GLU A 76 -9.35 9.32 -5.38
C GLU A 76 -9.41 10.72 -4.76
N ALA A 77 -8.78 10.90 -3.59
CA ALA A 77 -8.73 12.19 -2.90
C ALA A 77 -7.96 13.27 -3.67
N LEU A 78 -6.96 12.87 -4.48
CA LEU A 78 -6.18 13.77 -5.35
C LEU A 78 -6.91 14.16 -6.66
N GLY A 79 -8.17 13.73 -6.86
CA GLY A 79 -8.90 13.92 -8.09
C GLY A 79 -8.91 15.35 -8.64
N GLY A 80 -8.31 15.53 -9.82
CA GLY A 80 -8.25 16.81 -10.54
C GLY A 80 -7.06 17.69 -10.20
N GLU A 81 -6.21 17.29 -9.25
CA GLU A 81 -5.07 18.12 -8.83
C GLU A 81 -3.88 17.99 -9.80
N PRO A 82 -3.38 19.10 -10.38
CA PRO A 82 -2.18 19.07 -11.21
C PRO A 82 -0.97 18.63 -10.37
N ARG A 83 -0.28 17.57 -10.80
CA ARG A 83 0.92 17.03 -10.13
C ARG A 83 0.66 16.40 -8.75
N GLY A 84 -0.47 15.72 -8.57
CA GLY A 84 -0.74 14.93 -7.37
C GLY A 84 0.42 14.00 -7.00
N ARG A 85 0.71 13.87 -5.71
CA ARG A 85 1.80 13.02 -5.20
C ARG A 85 1.33 12.22 -3.99
N ILE A 86 1.69 10.94 -3.98
CA ILE A 86 1.52 10.02 -2.87
C ILE A 86 2.92 9.56 -2.45
N THR A 87 3.19 9.58 -1.14
CA THR A 87 4.47 9.11 -0.59
C THR A 87 4.19 8.07 0.49
N LEU A 88 4.83 6.91 0.37
CA LEU A 88 4.79 5.84 1.36
C LEU A 88 6.13 5.75 2.07
N ASN A 89 6.11 5.92 3.39
CA ASN A 89 7.29 5.84 4.24
C ASN A 89 7.18 4.62 5.15
N ALA A 90 8.24 3.82 5.22
CA ALA A 90 8.39 2.77 6.23
C ALA A 90 9.65 3.09 7.04
N VAL A 91 9.46 3.38 8.33
CA VAL A 91 10.53 3.82 9.22
C VAL A 91 10.51 2.96 10.48
N GLN A 92 11.67 2.45 10.88
CA GLN A 92 11.86 1.85 12.19
C GLN A 92 12.38 2.92 13.15
N GLU A 93 11.55 3.28 14.13
CA GLU A 93 12.01 4.11 15.25
C GLU A 93 12.81 3.23 16.21
N GLY A 94 13.96 3.75 16.65
CA GLY A 94 14.91 3.08 17.54
C GLY A 94 14.56 3.21 19.01
#